data_AF-A0A8T2MQV8-F1
#
_entry.id   AF-A0A8T2MQV8-F1
#
_cell.length_a   1.000
_cell.length_b   1.000
_cell.length_c   1.000
_cell.angle_alpha   90.00
_cell.angle_beta   90.00
_cell.angle_gamma   90.00
#
_symmetry.space_group_name_H-M   'P 1'
#
loop_
_entity.id
_entity.type
_entity.pdbx_description
1 polymer ?
#
loop_
_entity_poly.entity_id
_entity_poly.type
_entity_poly.pdbx_seq_one_letter_code
_entity_poly.pdbx_strand_id
1 'polypeptide(L)'
;SSWQHSPAVPAEGLRVRMHSSQKDTTFTKIFVGGLPYHTTDCSLRKYFEVFGEIDEAVVITDRQTGKSRGYGFVSGSYFSLD
;
A
#
# COMPACT_ATOMS: atom_id res chain seq x y z
N SER A 1 39.21 -3.23 52.65
CA SER A 1 37.96 -2.69 53.23
C SER A 1 37.97 -1.20 52.96
N SER A 2 37.15 -0.56 52.14
CA SER A 2 35.86 -0.84 51.54
C SER A 2 35.81 0.07 50.30
N TRP A 3 35.81 -0.49 49.09
CA TRP A 3 35.54 0.29 47.88
C TRP A 3 34.02 0.45 47.80
N GLN A 4 33.56 1.70 47.94
CA GLN A 4 32.16 2.09 47.79
C GLN A 4 31.62 1.58 46.43
N HIS A 5 30.76 0.56 46.48
CA HIS A 5 29.95 0.18 45.35
C HIS A 5 28.74 1.10 45.25
N SER A 6 28.63 1.84 44.16
CA SER A 6 27.39 2.02 43.41
C SER A 6 27.67 2.75 42.10
N PRO A 7 27.37 2.14 40.95
CA PRO A 7 26.69 2.87 39.91
C PRO A 7 25.20 2.53 40.03
N ALA A 8 24.42 3.55 40.39
CA ALA A 8 22.98 3.52 40.26
C ALA A 8 22.64 3.12 38.82
N VAL A 9 21.92 2.02 38.67
CA VAL A 9 21.26 1.67 37.40
C VAL A 9 20.23 2.76 37.11
N PRO A 10 20.36 3.54 36.01
CA PRO A 10 19.27 4.40 35.60
C PRO A 10 18.14 3.51 35.08
N ALA A 11 17.11 3.35 35.91
CA ALA A 11 15.80 2.89 35.48
C ALA A 11 15.21 3.89 34.48
N GLU A 12 14.22 3.43 33.71
CA GLU A 12 13.29 4.29 32.96
C GLU A 12 13.88 4.94 31.70
N GLY A 13 14.05 4.13 30.66
CA GLY A 13 14.42 4.64 29.36
C GLY A 13 14.14 3.68 28.22
N LEU A 14 13.10 2.83 28.32
CA LEU A 14 12.55 2.18 27.14
C LEU A 14 11.98 3.29 26.25
N ARG A 15 12.84 3.85 25.40
CA ARG A 15 12.42 4.66 24.26
C ARG A 15 11.64 3.69 23.39
N VAL A 16 10.33 3.60 23.65
CA VAL A 16 9.38 3.11 22.68
C VAL A 16 9.62 4.01 21.47
N ARG A 17 10.38 3.50 20.51
CA ARG A 17 10.39 4.04 19.16
C ARG A 17 8.98 3.75 18.68
N MET A 18 8.04 4.64 19.04
CA MET A 18 6.81 4.77 18.30
C MET A 18 7.29 5.15 16.91
N HIS A 19 7.54 4.14 16.07
CA HIS A 19 7.28 4.32 14.67
C HIS A 19 5.82 4.71 14.65
N SER A 20 5.58 6.02 14.59
CA SER A 20 4.39 6.55 13.97
C SER A 20 4.37 5.90 12.60
N SER A 21 3.76 4.71 12.51
CA SER A 21 3.25 4.15 11.28
C SER A 21 2.04 5.00 10.95
N GLN A 22 2.28 6.29 10.72
CA GLN A 22 1.48 7.10 9.85
C GLN A 22 1.79 6.48 8.50
N LYS A 23 1.17 5.34 8.22
CA LYS A 23 1.07 4.86 6.85
C LYS A 23 0.28 5.96 6.19
N ASP A 24 0.95 6.77 5.39
CA ASP A 24 0.30 7.61 4.39
C ASP A 24 -0.44 6.68 3.40
N THR A 25 -1.47 5.97 3.86
CA THR A 25 -2.38 5.17 3.03
C THR A 25 -3.37 6.05 2.30
N THR A 26 -3.30 7.38 2.51
CA THR A 26 -4.17 8.40 1.92
C THR A 26 -4.28 8.28 0.40
N PHE A 27 -3.30 7.69 -0.30
CA PHE A 27 -3.44 7.32 -1.71
C PHE A 27 -2.58 6.10 -2.07
N THR A 28 -3.21 4.93 -2.19
CA THR A 28 -2.53 3.69 -2.59
C THR A 28 -2.76 3.44 -4.07
N LYS A 29 -1.68 3.47 -4.88
CA LYS A 29 -1.72 3.13 -6.31
C LYS A 29 -1.10 1.75 -6.54
N ILE A 30 -1.90 0.84 -7.05
CA ILE A 30 -1.59 -0.56 -7.31
C ILE A 30 -1.36 -0.75 -8.81
N PHE A 31 -0.26 -1.41 -9.16
CA PHE A 31 0.01 -1.89 -10.51
C PHE A 31 -0.55 -3.31 -10.68
N VAL A 32 -1.27 -3.55 -11.77
CA VAL A 32 -1.88 -4.85 -12.08
C VAL A 32 -1.37 -5.30 -13.45
N GLY A 33 -0.54 -6.34 -13.47
CA GLY A 33 -0.02 -6.96 -14.69
C GLY A 33 -0.68 -8.30 -15.00
N GLY A 34 -0.48 -8.80 -16.23
CA GLY A 34 -1.03 -10.10 -16.65
C GLY A 34 -2.53 -10.08 -16.93
N LEU A 35 -3.09 -8.91 -17.21
CA LEU A 35 -4.50 -8.78 -17.55
C LEU A 35 -4.78 -9.37 -18.94
N PRO A 36 -5.88 -10.11 -19.11
CA PRO A 36 -6.38 -10.49 -20.42
C PRO A 36 -6.56 -9.27 -21.35
N TYR A 37 -6.35 -9.45 -22.65
CA TYR A 37 -6.48 -8.35 -23.62
C TYR A 37 -7.90 -7.78 -23.74
N HIS A 38 -8.90 -8.52 -23.28
CA HIS A 38 -10.31 -8.10 -23.25
C HIS A 38 -10.70 -7.45 -21.92
N THR A 39 -9.79 -7.35 -20.94
CA THR A 39 -10.07 -6.68 -19.67
C THR A 39 -10.26 -5.19 -19.89
N THR A 40 -11.36 -4.66 -19.35
CA THR A 40 -11.71 -3.24 -19.37
C THR A 40 -11.46 -2.60 -18.01
N ASP A 41 -11.37 -1.28 -17.98
CA ASP A 41 -11.35 -0.47 -16.76
C ASP A 41 -12.51 -0.83 -15.82
N CYS A 42 -13.72 -0.99 -16.35
CA CYS A 42 -14.91 -1.37 -15.59
C CYS A 42 -14.77 -2.76 -14.94
N SER A 43 -14.27 -3.76 -15.69
CA SER A 43 -14.03 -5.10 -15.15
C SER A 43 -12.95 -5.09 -14.08
N LEU A 44 -11.87 -4.32 -14.29
CA LEU A 44 -10.78 -4.16 -13.33
C LEU A 44 -11.31 -3.51 -12.04
N ARG A 45 -12.00 -2.38 -12.15
CA ARG A 45 -12.63 -1.69 -11.03
C ARG A 45 -13.53 -2.62 -10.22
N LYS A 46 -14.47 -3.28 -10.89
CA LYS A 46 -15.44 -4.17 -10.24
C LYS A 46 -14.79 -5.34 -9.50
N TYR A 47 -13.68 -5.84 -10.01
CA TYR A 47 -12.90 -6.86 -9.33
C TYR A 47 -12.22 -6.32 -8.07
N PHE A 48 -11.69 -5.09 -8.12
CA PHE A 48 -10.99 -4.49 -6.98
C PHE A 48 -11.94 -3.85 -5.94
N GLU A 49 -13.17 -3.50 -6.33
CA GLU A 49 -14.21 -2.93 -5.44
C GLU A 49 -14.56 -3.84 -4.24
N VAL A 50 -14.27 -5.15 -4.32
CA VAL A 50 -14.48 -6.07 -3.18
C VAL A 50 -13.43 -5.89 -2.07
N PHE A 51 -12.26 -5.34 -2.40
CA PHE A 51 -11.17 -5.13 -1.45
C PHE A 51 -11.21 -3.75 -0.80
N GLY A 52 -12.01 -2.82 -1.34
CA GLY A 52 -12.13 -1.47 -0.81
C GLY A 52 -12.70 -0.50 -1.84
N GLU A 53 -12.76 0.77 -1.43
CA GLU A 53 -13.20 1.86 -2.31
C GLU A 53 -12.13 2.20 -3.35
N ILE A 54 -12.51 2.16 -4.62
CA ILE A 54 -11.65 2.45 -5.76
C ILE A 54 -11.91 3.87 -6.24
N ASP A 55 -10.91 4.73 -6.12
CA ASP A 55 -10.92 6.07 -6.71
C ASP A 55 -10.80 6.00 -8.23
N GLU A 56 -9.84 5.22 -8.74
CA GLU A 56 -9.55 5.14 -10.17
C GLU A 56 -9.10 3.73 -10.57
N ALA A 57 -9.54 3.25 -11.73
CA ALA A 57 -9.02 2.04 -12.36
C ALA A 57 -8.86 2.27 -13.85
N VAL A 58 -7.66 2.06 -14.38
CA VAL A 58 -7.32 2.31 -15.78
C VAL A 58 -6.58 1.12 -16.35
N VAL A 59 -7.14 0.52 -17.40
CA VAL A 59 -6.41 -0.45 -18.23
C VAL A 59 -5.65 0.32 -19.29
N ILE A 60 -4.35 0.07 -19.41
CA ILE A 60 -3.54 0.74 -20.42
C ILE A 60 -3.75 0.04 -21.75
N THR A 61 -4.30 0.79 -22.70
CA THR A 61 -4.48 0.36 -24.09
C THR A 61 -3.46 1.01 -25.00
N ASP A 62 -3.14 0.34 -26.09
CA ASP A 62 -2.36 0.90 -27.19
C ASP A 62 -3.17 1.95 -27.93
N ARG A 63 -2.63 3.16 -28.08
CA ARG A 63 -3.37 4.30 -28.65
C ARG A 63 -3.67 4.14 -30.15
N GLN A 64 -2.90 3.32 -30.87
CA GLN A 64 -3.08 3.14 -32.32
C GLN A 64 -4.12 2.05 -32.62
N THR A 65 -4.09 0.96 -31.86
CA THR A 65 -4.92 -0.22 -32.11
C THR A 65 -6.12 -0.32 -31.15
N GLY A 66 -6.12 0.44 -30.07
CA GLY A 66 -7.11 0.35 -28.99
C GLY A 66 -7.02 -0.93 -28.15
N LYS A 67 -6.03 -1.80 -28.41
CA LYS A 67 -5.90 -3.08 -27.72
C LYS A 67 -5.29 -2.90 -26.34
N SER A 68 -5.78 -3.62 -25.34
CA SER A 68 -5.15 -3.65 -24.01
C SER A 68 -3.69 -4.11 -24.12
N ARG A 69 -2.81 -3.47 -23.36
CA ARG A 69 -1.40 -3.89 -23.23
C ARG A 69 -1.23 -4.98 -22.16
N GLY A 70 -2.32 -5.45 -21.57
CA GLY A 70 -2.31 -6.50 -20.55
C GLY A 70 -1.85 -6.02 -19.18
N TYR A 71 -1.93 -4.72 -18.91
CA TYR A 71 -1.66 -4.14 -17.61
C TYR A 71 -2.52 -2.91 -17.35
N GLY A 72 -2.71 -2.60 -16.07
CA GLY A 72 -3.48 -1.46 -15.61
C GLY A 72 -3.01 -0.95 -14.26
N PHE A 73 -3.62 0.14 -13.83
CA PHE A 73 -3.40 0.76 -12.54
C PHE A 73 -4.73 0.93 -11.82
N VAL A 74 -4.69 0.77 -10.50
CA VAL A 74 -5.84 1.00 -9.63
C VAL A 74 -5.37 1.90 -8.50
N SER A 75 -6.11 2.96 -8.18
CA SER A 75 -5.85 3.80 -7.02
C SER A 75 -7.05 3.89 -6.11
N GLY A 76 -6.80 3.96 -4.81
CA GLY A 76 -7.82 4.05 -3.78
C GLY A 76 -7.23 4.45 -2.44
N SER A 77 -8.07 5.01 -1.59
CA SER A 77 -7.71 5.67 -0.34
C SER A 77 -7.72 4.71 0.88
N TYR A 78 -8.35 3.54 0.76
CA TYR A 78 -8.43 2.53 1.83
C TYR A 78 -8.25 1.11 1.30
N PHE A 79 -7.10 0.82 0.69
CA PHE A 79 -6.69 -0.56 0.44
C PHE A 79 -5.98 -1.11 1.69
N SER A 80 -6.75 -1.64 2.63
CA SER A 80 -6.18 -2.49 3.68
C SER A 80 -6.17 -3.93 3.17
N LEU A 81 -5.00 -4.41 2.76
CA LEU A 81 -4.76 -5.84 2.58
C LEU A 81 -4.38 -6.40 3.95
N ASP A 82 -5.37 -6.74 4.78
CA ASP A 82 -5.14 -7.63 5.93
C ASP A 82 -5.17 -9.11 5.50
#